data_AF-A0AAE5CBA3-F1
#
_entry.id   AF-A0AAE5CBA3-F1
#
_cell.length_a   1.000
_cell.length_b   1.000
_cell.length_c   1.000
_cell.angle_alpha   90.00
_cell.angle_beta   90.00
_cell.angle_gamma   90.00
#
_symmetry.space_group_name_H-M   'P 1'
#
loop_
_entity.id
_entity.type
_entity.pdbx_description
1 polymer ?
#
loop_
_entity_poly.entity_id
_entity_poly.type
_entity_poly.pdbx_seq_one_letter_code
_entity_poly.pdbx_strand_id
1 'polypeptide(L)'
;MLSIIGSARGDARRGSFARVGVALTMMMMMMTACEVPQAPEWDVGVSVPFSSDPITVVDFLPAAVDTATVDGQRAFVVAPQADSVSYTLGTMCPSCVDGTVAPVPSFDYQDSFDVPLDPDLASIEIVSAQLELFVDNQLNFDPLRPGAGGFLAIAVRDLGSGALLDSVFIDGNVESLPANTRKSVILDITNAEITQGVRLVLNVHSPDDGQTVQIDNSLSITVGGILDQISVAAITAVVDNETLDEQFFVDFDEDIRTEIAERVQEGAYELQLIHDIEIAGTLEVSIAGSPGDLFSGDPAREVRLDALSFVSDQPQTGTLTVAEIEQFAGFVEVYVGYRGVASGTRAGNLSRFTPGQSLETELKVSAVVRVGT
;
A
#
# COMPACT_ATOMS: atom_id res chain seq x y z
N MET A 1 -0.30 12.14 -28.75
CA MET A 1 -1.38 12.24 -29.77
C MET A 1 -2.13 13.54 -29.48
N LEU A 2 -1.77 14.64 -30.16
CA LEU A 2 -2.33 15.97 -29.88
C LEU A 2 -3.82 16.03 -30.27
N SER A 3 -4.66 16.50 -29.34
CA SER A 3 -6.04 16.90 -29.63
C SER A 3 -6.10 18.43 -29.67
N ILE A 4 -6.12 19.00 -30.86
CA ILE A 4 -6.33 20.43 -31.08
C ILE A 4 -7.84 20.65 -31.26
N ILE A 5 -8.53 21.14 -30.22
CA ILE A 5 -9.95 21.47 -30.31
C ILE A 5 -10.10 22.90 -30.82
N GLY A 6 -10.10 23.07 -32.15
CA GLY A 6 -10.42 24.33 -32.81
C GLY A 6 -11.90 24.46 -33.14
N SER A 7 -12.62 25.38 -32.47
CA SER A 7 -14.00 25.76 -32.83
C SER A 7 -13.99 26.96 -33.79
N ALA A 8 -14.21 26.72 -35.08
CA ALA A 8 -14.38 27.78 -36.09
C ALA A 8 -15.85 27.90 -36.54
N ARG A 9 -16.44 29.08 -36.35
CA ARG A 9 -17.75 29.45 -36.91
C ARG A 9 -17.52 30.24 -38.21
N GLY A 10 -17.73 29.60 -39.35
CA GLY A 10 -17.62 30.22 -40.67
C GLY A 10 -18.99 30.57 -41.25
N ASP A 11 -19.19 31.83 -41.63
CA ASP A 11 -20.31 32.27 -42.46
C ASP A 11 -19.77 32.74 -43.82
N ALA A 12 -20.15 31.99 -44.86
CA ALA A 12 -19.81 32.26 -46.25
C ALA A 12 -20.94 33.03 -46.94
N ARG A 13 -20.62 34.11 -47.67
CA ARG A 13 -21.49 34.64 -48.73
C ARG A 13 -20.71 34.94 -50.02
N ARG A 14 -21.15 34.27 -51.08
CA ARG A 14 -20.80 34.45 -52.49
C ARG A 14 -21.67 35.53 -53.16
N GLY A 15 -21.11 36.19 -54.17
CA GLY A 15 -21.83 36.86 -55.27
C GLY A 15 -20.88 37.80 -56.02
N SER A 16 -20.29 37.41 -57.16
CA SER A 16 -20.81 37.45 -58.54
C SER A 16 -20.39 38.71 -59.33
N PHE A 17 -19.62 38.42 -60.39
CA PHE A 17 -19.16 39.19 -61.57
C PHE A 17 -19.86 40.50 -62.00
N ALA A 18 -19.05 41.48 -62.43
CA ALA A 18 -19.22 42.21 -63.70
C ALA A 18 -17.91 42.89 -64.15
N ARG A 19 -17.60 42.80 -65.46
CA ARG A 19 -16.51 43.51 -66.17
C ARG A 19 -17.02 44.85 -66.71
N VAL A 20 -16.25 45.93 -66.58
CA VAL A 20 -16.18 47.07 -67.53
C VAL A 20 -14.77 47.64 -67.47
N GLY A 21 -14.19 48.00 -68.63
CA GLY A 21 -12.79 48.35 -68.78
C GLY A 21 -12.44 49.83 -68.97
N VAL A 22 -11.12 50.02 -68.96
CA VAL A 22 -10.28 50.98 -69.70
C VAL A 22 -10.26 52.47 -69.28
N ALA A 23 -9.04 52.84 -68.87
CA ALA A 23 -8.28 54.08 -69.12
C ALA A 23 -8.16 55.16 -68.03
N LEU A 24 -6.95 55.73 -68.06
CA LEU A 24 -6.45 57.02 -67.54
C LEU A 24 -5.73 56.99 -66.18
N THR A 25 -4.41 56.79 -66.16
CA THR A 25 -3.34 57.82 -66.21
C THR A 25 -3.29 58.69 -64.93
N MET A 26 -2.18 58.58 -64.20
CA MET A 26 -1.66 59.56 -63.22
C MET A 26 -2.27 59.55 -61.81
N MET A 27 -1.97 58.51 -61.01
CA MET A 27 -2.07 58.60 -59.54
C MET A 27 -1.03 57.69 -58.87
N MET A 28 0.23 58.11 -58.96
CA MET A 28 1.37 57.44 -58.36
C MET A 28 1.88 58.29 -57.20
N MET A 29 1.06 58.48 -56.14
CA MET A 29 1.46 59.13 -54.87
C MET A 29 0.36 59.10 -53.77
N MET A 30 -0.43 58.02 -53.63
CA MET A 30 -1.32 57.82 -52.46
C MET A 30 -1.39 56.35 -52.01
N MET A 31 -0.23 55.70 -51.86
CA MET A 31 -0.13 54.44 -51.11
C MET A 31 0.87 54.61 -49.97
N THR A 32 0.53 55.47 -49.02
CA THR A 32 1.15 55.49 -47.70
C THR A 32 0.02 55.69 -46.70
N ALA A 33 -0.14 54.75 -45.76
CA ALA A 33 -1.23 54.62 -44.78
C ALA A 33 -2.52 53.92 -45.25
N CYS A 34 -2.40 52.70 -45.81
CA CYS A 34 -3.27 51.67 -45.25
C CYS A 34 -2.60 51.23 -43.96
N GLU A 35 -3.10 51.67 -42.81
CA GLU A 35 -2.86 50.93 -41.57
C GLU A 35 -3.37 49.52 -41.83
N VAL A 36 -2.45 48.60 -42.12
CA VAL A 36 -2.78 47.18 -42.11
C VAL A 36 -3.30 46.94 -40.69
N PRO A 37 -4.57 46.53 -40.51
CA PRO A 37 -5.10 46.27 -39.19
C PRO A 37 -4.14 45.31 -38.50
N GLN A 38 -3.73 45.65 -37.26
CA GLN A 38 -2.96 44.71 -36.45
C GLN A 38 -3.66 43.36 -36.52
N ALA A 39 -2.87 42.31 -36.79
CA ALA A 39 -3.42 40.97 -36.85
C ALA A 39 -4.12 40.70 -35.51
N PRO A 40 -5.35 40.15 -35.52
CA PRO A 40 -6.04 39.84 -34.28
C PRO A 40 -5.17 38.91 -33.43
N GLU A 41 -4.97 39.30 -32.17
CA GLU A 41 -4.36 38.44 -31.15
C GLU A 41 -5.40 37.42 -30.68
N TRP A 42 -5.01 36.15 -30.64
CA TRP A 42 -5.84 35.07 -30.10
C TRP A 42 -5.05 34.31 -29.03
N ASP A 43 -5.75 33.92 -27.98
CA ASP A 43 -5.19 33.08 -26.94
C ASP A 43 -5.47 31.60 -27.27
N VAL A 44 -4.41 30.78 -27.30
CA VAL A 44 -4.47 29.34 -27.60
C VAL A 44 -4.04 28.57 -26.37
N GLY A 45 -4.93 27.71 -25.87
CA GLY A 45 -4.58 26.76 -24.82
C GLY A 45 -3.83 25.56 -25.40
N VAL A 46 -2.63 25.31 -24.89
CA VAL A 46 -1.82 24.13 -25.19
C VAL A 46 -1.74 23.27 -23.93
N SER A 47 -1.96 21.96 -24.04
CA SER A 47 -1.87 21.03 -22.92
C SER A 47 -0.92 19.89 -23.28
N VAL A 48 0.01 19.59 -22.37
CA VAL A 48 1.06 18.58 -22.55
C VAL A 48 0.97 17.59 -21.39
N PRO A 49 0.81 16.28 -21.66
CA PRO A 49 0.93 15.25 -20.63
C PRO A 49 2.41 15.01 -20.31
N PHE A 50 2.78 14.98 -19.03
CA PHE A 50 4.15 14.82 -18.56
C PHE A 50 4.45 13.40 -18.05
N SER A 51 3.49 12.71 -17.45
CA SER A 51 3.69 11.32 -16.99
C SER A 51 2.39 10.53 -16.99
N SER A 52 2.51 9.21 -17.13
CA SER A 52 1.42 8.23 -16.98
C SER A 52 1.93 6.89 -16.44
N ASP A 53 3.03 6.88 -15.70
CA ASP A 53 3.67 5.64 -15.30
C ASP A 53 3.06 5.09 -13.99
N PRO A 54 2.80 3.77 -13.92
CA PRO A 54 2.29 3.13 -12.71
C PRO A 54 3.41 2.98 -11.68
N ILE A 55 3.15 3.47 -10.47
CA ILE A 55 3.99 3.29 -9.29
C ILE A 55 3.52 2.01 -8.58
N THR A 56 4.47 1.12 -8.26
CA THR A 56 4.16 -0.15 -7.61
C THR A 56 3.89 0.02 -6.12
N VAL A 57 2.87 -0.66 -5.62
CA VAL A 57 2.48 -0.61 -4.20
C VAL A 57 3.47 -1.35 -3.30
N VAL A 58 4.34 -2.17 -3.89
CA VAL A 58 5.34 -2.98 -3.18
C VAL A 58 6.24 -2.12 -2.30
N ASP A 59 6.50 -0.88 -2.71
CA ASP A 59 7.38 0.04 -1.98
C ASP A 59 6.75 0.57 -0.67
N PHE A 60 5.44 0.37 -0.47
CA PHE A 60 4.74 0.74 0.77
C PHE A 60 4.39 -0.48 1.66
N LEU A 61 4.76 -1.69 1.24
CA LEU A 61 4.45 -2.89 2.01
C LEU A 61 5.44 -3.03 3.17
N PRO A 62 4.97 -3.42 4.36
CA PRO A 62 5.88 -3.77 5.45
C PRO A 62 6.84 -4.88 5.04
N ALA A 63 8.05 -4.89 5.61
CA ALA A 63 9.09 -5.87 5.30
C ALA A 63 8.65 -7.34 5.54
N ALA A 64 7.62 -7.56 6.35
CA ALA A 64 7.04 -8.87 6.59
C ALA A 64 6.16 -9.37 5.43
N VAL A 65 5.91 -8.57 4.40
CA VAL A 65 5.02 -8.89 3.28
C VAL A 65 5.78 -8.89 1.96
N ASP A 66 5.73 -10.03 1.27
CA ASP A 66 6.24 -10.19 -0.08
C ASP A 66 5.09 -10.36 -1.08
N THR A 67 5.38 -10.12 -2.37
CA THR A 67 4.47 -10.48 -3.46
C THR A 67 4.85 -11.83 -4.06
N ALA A 68 3.86 -12.70 -4.29
CA ALA A 68 4.05 -13.97 -4.97
C ALA A 68 2.96 -14.21 -6.04
N THR A 69 3.15 -15.25 -6.84
CA THR A 69 2.10 -15.79 -7.71
C THR A 69 1.68 -17.15 -7.20
N VAL A 70 0.43 -17.27 -6.75
CA VAL A 70 -0.18 -18.51 -6.27
C VAL A 70 -1.29 -18.88 -7.25
N ASP A 71 -1.25 -20.09 -7.80
CA ASP A 71 -2.22 -20.59 -8.80
C ASP A 71 -2.44 -19.64 -10.01
N GLY A 72 -1.39 -18.92 -10.41
CA GLY A 72 -1.43 -17.98 -11.53
C GLY A 72 -2.06 -16.63 -11.21
N GLN A 73 -2.41 -16.36 -9.94
CA GLN A 73 -2.89 -15.07 -9.45
C GLN A 73 -1.85 -14.41 -8.55
N ARG A 74 -1.74 -13.08 -8.60
CA ARG A 74 -0.89 -12.34 -7.66
C ARG A 74 -1.51 -12.43 -6.27
N ALA A 75 -0.69 -12.78 -5.28
CA ALA A 75 -1.05 -12.86 -3.88
C ALA A 75 0.03 -12.18 -3.04
N PHE A 76 -0.33 -11.70 -1.87
CA PHE A 76 0.66 -11.35 -0.86
C PHE A 76 0.99 -12.59 -0.03
N VAL A 77 2.25 -12.70 0.35
CA VAL A 77 2.76 -13.73 1.27
C VAL A 77 3.30 -13.03 2.49
N VAL A 78 2.86 -13.46 3.67
CA VAL A 78 3.32 -12.88 4.94
C VAL A 78 4.32 -13.82 5.58
N ALA A 79 5.39 -13.25 6.14
CA ALA A 79 6.40 -14.00 6.89
C ALA A 79 5.77 -14.77 8.05
N PRO A 80 6.31 -15.95 8.43
CA PRO A 80 5.74 -16.77 9.49
C PRO A 80 5.68 -16.03 10.83
N GLN A 81 4.57 -16.20 11.56
CA GLN A 81 4.34 -15.61 12.87
C GLN A 81 4.32 -16.73 13.91
N ALA A 82 5.11 -16.62 14.98
CA ALA A 82 5.23 -17.67 15.96
C ALA A 82 5.39 -17.13 17.38
N ASP A 83 4.75 -17.79 18.34
CA ASP A 83 5.02 -17.59 19.76
C ASP A 83 4.78 -18.88 20.55
N SER A 84 5.32 -18.94 21.75
CA SER A 84 5.13 -20.06 22.67
C SER A 84 5.24 -19.63 24.12
N VAL A 85 4.52 -20.33 24.98
CA VAL A 85 4.48 -20.10 26.42
C VAL A 85 4.71 -21.41 27.16
N SER A 86 5.43 -21.33 28.28
CA SER A 86 5.72 -22.47 29.14
C SER A 86 4.94 -22.36 30.45
N TYR A 87 4.16 -23.40 30.75
CA TYR A 87 3.39 -23.53 31.98
C TYR A 87 4.04 -24.55 32.90
N THR A 88 4.45 -24.13 34.09
CA THR A 88 5.06 -25.04 35.06
C THR A 88 4.01 -25.86 35.79
N LEU A 89 4.38 -27.06 36.26
CA LEU A 89 3.51 -27.92 37.06
C LEU A 89 3.04 -27.21 38.33
N GLY A 90 3.90 -26.41 38.98
CA GLY A 90 3.50 -25.61 40.14
C GLY A 90 2.41 -24.57 39.82
N THR A 91 2.34 -24.09 38.58
CA THR A 91 1.30 -23.17 38.11
C THR A 91 0.01 -23.91 37.81
N MET A 92 0.11 -25.04 37.10
CA MET A 92 -1.06 -25.85 36.71
C MET A 92 -1.68 -26.59 37.89
N CYS A 93 -0.88 -26.99 38.88
CA CYS A 93 -1.30 -27.69 40.09
C CYS A 93 -0.71 -27.02 41.35
N PRO A 94 -1.32 -25.93 41.86
CA PRO A 94 -0.85 -25.26 43.06
C PRO A 94 -0.88 -26.12 44.33
N SER A 95 -1.67 -27.21 44.34
CA SER A 95 -1.75 -28.19 45.42
C SER A 95 -0.63 -29.24 45.41
N CYS A 96 0.17 -29.30 44.36
CA CYS A 96 1.24 -30.28 44.20
C CYS A 96 2.44 -29.95 45.12
N VAL A 97 2.81 -30.90 45.99
CA VAL A 97 3.93 -30.73 46.93
C VAL A 97 5.23 -31.15 46.28
N ASP A 98 6.10 -30.17 46.02
CA ASP A 98 7.39 -30.35 45.38
C ASP A 98 8.31 -31.33 46.13
N GLY A 99 9.08 -32.13 45.38
CA GLY A 99 10.05 -33.09 45.91
C GLY A 99 9.47 -34.36 46.53
N THR A 100 8.15 -34.57 46.44
CA THR A 100 7.48 -35.75 46.98
C THR A 100 7.24 -36.82 45.90
N VAL A 101 7.12 -38.09 46.32
CA VAL A 101 6.61 -39.16 45.46
C VAL A 101 5.12 -39.31 45.78
N ALA A 102 4.27 -38.95 44.82
CA ALA A 102 2.82 -38.94 44.96
C ALA A 102 2.16 -39.50 43.68
N PRO A 103 0.87 -39.88 43.72
CA PRO A 103 0.13 -40.15 42.49
C PRO A 103 0.22 -38.98 41.51
N VAL A 104 0.09 -39.28 40.21
CA VAL A 104 -0.04 -38.27 39.16
C VAL A 104 -1.14 -37.29 39.57
N PRO A 105 -0.84 -35.98 39.62
CA PRO A 105 -1.79 -35.02 40.16
C PRO A 105 -2.95 -34.83 39.19
N SER A 106 -4.17 -34.83 39.72
CA SER A 106 -5.30 -34.33 38.96
C SER A 106 -5.32 -32.82 38.97
N PHE A 107 -5.50 -32.20 37.80
CA PHE A 107 -5.66 -30.76 37.67
C PHE A 107 -6.51 -30.39 36.45
N ASP A 108 -7.17 -29.24 36.58
CA ASP A 108 -7.84 -28.52 35.51
C ASP A 108 -7.11 -27.19 35.32
N TYR A 109 -6.59 -26.94 34.13
CA TYR A 109 -5.85 -25.72 33.82
C TYR A 109 -6.43 -25.05 32.58
N GLN A 110 -6.68 -23.75 32.69
CA GLN A 110 -7.12 -22.93 31.57
C GLN A 110 -6.27 -21.67 31.51
N ASP A 111 -5.79 -21.36 30.31
CA ASP A 111 -5.06 -20.13 30.06
C ASP A 111 -5.17 -19.73 28.58
N SER A 112 -4.56 -18.62 28.22
CA SER A 112 -4.40 -18.23 26.83
C SER A 112 -3.11 -17.47 26.58
N PHE A 113 -2.58 -17.61 25.38
CA PHE A 113 -1.49 -16.77 24.90
C PHE A 113 -1.76 -16.35 23.46
N ASP A 114 -1.02 -15.32 23.02
CA ASP A 114 -1.22 -14.69 21.74
C ASP A 114 -0.02 -15.00 20.84
N VAL A 115 -0.27 -15.25 19.55
CA VAL A 115 0.73 -15.22 18.47
C VAL A 115 0.43 -13.94 17.69
N PRO A 116 1.15 -12.83 17.99
CA PRO A 116 0.88 -11.55 17.35
C PRO A 116 1.28 -11.57 15.88
N LEU A 117 0.61 -10.76 15.06
CA LEU A 117 1.15 -10.37 13.76
C LEU A 117 2.33 -9.41 13.94
N ASP A 118 3.10 -9.23 12.87
CA ASP A 118 4.07 -8.15 12.74
C ASP A 118 3.41 -6.81 13.16
N PRO A 119 4.09 -5.95 13.95
CA PRO A 119 3.50 -4.71 14.44
C PRO A 119 3.02 -3.76 13.33
N ASP A 120 3.61 -3.84 12.15
CA ASP A 120 3.23 -3.02 10.99
C ASP A 120 2.02 -3.59 10.24
N LEU A 121 1.57 -4.80 10.60
CA LEU A 121 0.32 -5.41 10.14
C LEU A 121 -0.79 -5.20 11.17
N ALA A 122 -1.84 -4.49 10.76
CA ALA A 122 -3.04 -4.32 11.59
C ALA A 122 -4.03 -5.48 11.39
N SER A 123 -4.28 -5.86 10.13
CA SER A 123 -5.06 -7.05 9.78
C SER A 123 -4.62 -7.66 8.45
N ILE A 124 -4.94 -8.93 8.25
CA ILE A 124 -4.71 -9.67 7.00
C ILE A 124 -5.96 -10.45 6.61
N GLU A 125 -6.29 -10.43 5.31
CA GLU A 125 -7.40 -11.20 4.73
C GLU A 125 -6.86 -12.51 4.13
N ILE A 126 -6.94 -13.60 4.88
CA ILE A 126 -6.37 -14.91 4.53
C ILE A 126 -7.14 -15.55 3.39
N VAL A 127 -6.41 -15.89 2.33
CA VAL A 127 -6.83 -16.89 1.34
C VAL A 127 -6.57 -18.28 1.91
N SER A 128 -5.32 -18.53 2.32
CA SER A 128 -4.89 -19.77 2.98
C SER A 128 -3.74 -19.52 3.94
N ALA A 129 -3.71 -20.21 5.07
CA ALA A 129 -2.57 -20.27 5.98
C ALA A 129 -2.55 -21.62 6.72
N GLN A 130 -1.39 -22.02 7.21
CA GLN A 130 -1.24 -23.18 8.08
C GLN A 130 -0.86 -22.73 9.48
N LEU A 131 -1.64 -23.14 10.47
CA LEU A 131 -1.31 -22.96 11.88
C LEU A 131 -0.84 -24.29 12.45
N GLU A 132 0.47 -24.43 12.67
CA GLU A 132 1.01 -25.54 13.45
C GLU A 132 0.86 -25.22 14.93
N LEU A 133 -0.02 -25.95 15.60
CA LEU A 133 -0.11 -25.99 17.06
C LEU A 133 0.81 -27.08 17.58
N PHE A 134 1.64 -26.77 18.57
CA PHE A 134 2.43 -27.79 19.22
C PHE A 134 2.34 -27.72 20.74
N VAL A 135 2.51 -28.87 21.37
CA VAL A 135 2.58 -29.05 22.81
C VAL A 135 3.80 -29.91 23.10
N ASP A 136 4.79 -29.34 23.76
CA ASP A 136 5.98 -30.03 24.26
C ASP A 136 5.79 -30.35 25.74
N ASN A 137 5.62 -31.64 26.04
CA ASN A 137 5.44 -32.12 27.40
C ASN A 137 6.80 -32.44 28.02
N GLN A 138 7.28 -31.55 28.89
CA GLN A 138 8.49 -31.75 29.68
C GLN A 138 8.20 -32.25 31.09
N LEU A 139 6.95 -32.65 31.38
CA LEU A 139 6.63 -33.38 32.60
C LEU A 139 7.24 -34.77 32.52
N ASN A 140 7.47 -35.37 33.69
CA ASN A 140 7.92 -36.76 33.82
C ASN A 140 6.76 -37.77 33.75
N PHE A 141 5.57 -37.31 33.35
CA PHE A 141 4.39 -38.11 33.11
C PHE A 141 3.59 -37.63 31.89
N ASP A 142 2.71 -38.48 31.37
CA ASP A 142 1.71 -38.10 30.38
C ASP A 142 0.52 -37.43 31.09
N PRO A 143 0.09 -36.21 30.72
CA PRO A 143 -1.06 -35.56 31.36
C PRO A 143 -2.42 -35.98 30.76
N LEU A 144 -2.45 -36.55 29.55
CA LEU A 144 -3.70 -36.93 28.85
C LEU A 144 -4.08 -38.39 29.11
N ARG A 145 -3.08 -39.27 29.12
CA ARG A 145 -3.11 -40.71 29.43
C ARG A 145 -4.26 -41.51 28.80
N PRO A 146 -3.97 -42.36 27.80
CA PRO A 146 -4.91 -43.30 27.20
C PRO A 146 -5.77 -44.06 28.22
N GLY A 147 -7.07 -43.75 28.27
CA GLY A 147 -8.09 -44.50 29.00
C GLY A 147 -8.43 -44.00 30.42
N ALA A 148 -7.79 -42.93 30.90
CA ALA A 148 -8.12 -42.27 32.16
C ALA A 148 -9.05 -41.05 31.97
N GLY A 149 -9.29 -40.62 30.73
CA GLY A 149 -10.24 -39.55 30.39
C GLY A 149 -9.69 -38.13 30.45
N GLY A 150 -8.36 -37.94 30.41
CA GLY A 150 -7.75 -36.62 30.27
C GLY A 150 -8.06 -35.99 28.91
N PHE A 151 -7.89 -34.68 28.77
CA PHE A 151 -8.03 -34.02 27.47
C PHE A 151 -7.21 -32.73 27.38
N LEU A 152 -6.94 -32.35 26.14
CA LEU A 152 -6.38 -31.05 25.78
C LEU A 152 -7.26 -30.43 24.70
N ALA A 153 -7.89 -29.31 25.01
CA ALA A 153 -8.65 -28.52 24.06
C ALA A 153 -7.93 -27.20 23.80
N ILE A 154 -7.76 -26.83 22.53
CA ILE A 154 -7.21 -25.54 22.13
C ILE A 154 -8.18 -24.89 21.17
N ALA A 155 -8.73 -23.73 21.52
CA ALA A 155 -9.52 -22.91 20.62
C ALA A 155 -8.65 -21.78 20.08
N VAL A 156 -8.58 -21.66 18.75
CA VAL A 156 -7.85 -20.60 18.05
C VAL A 156 -8.83 -19.50 17.72
N ARG A 157 -8.56 -18.29 18.21
CA ARG A 157 -9.41 -17.13 18.01
C ARG A 157 -8.64 -16.01 17.35
N ASP A 158 -9.33 -15.20 16.57
CA ASP A 158 -8.80 -13.91 16.14
C ASP A 158 -8.58 -13.00 17.36
N LEU A 159 -7.41 -12.37 17.44
CA LEU A 159 -7.02 -11.56 18.60
C LEU A 159 -7.85 -10.27 18.70
N GLY A 160 -8.12 -9.61 17.57
CA GLY A 160 -8.86 -8.36 17.53
C GLY A 160 -10.36 -8.51 17.75
N SER A 161 -11.01 -9.43 17.03
CA SER A 161 -12.47 -9.63 17.06
C SER A 161 -12.94 -10.68 18.07
N GLY A 162 -12.07 -11.60 18.49
CA GLY A 162 -12.42 -12.75 19.32
C GLY A 162 -13.17 -13.87 18.59
N ALA A 163 -13.36 -13.75 17.26
CA ALA A 163 -14.00 -14.77 16.44
C ALA A 163 -13.25 -16.11 16.53
N LEU A 164 -13.99 -17.22 16.58
CA LEU A 164 -13.37 -18.55 16.54
C LEU A 164 -12.90 -18.82 15.10
N LEU A 165 -11.61 -19.06 14.94
CA LEU A 165 -11.01 -19.43 13.65
C LEU A 165 -11.06 -20.95 13.48
N ASP A 166 -10.59 -21.68 14.49
CA ASP A 166 -10.62 -23.14 14.51
C ASP A 166 -10.45 -23.67 15.95
N SER A 167 -10.50 -24.98 16.14
CA SER A 167 -10.24 -25.64 17.42
C SER A 167 -9.74 -27.06 17.24
N VAL A 168 -8.88 -27.50 18.17
CA VAL A 168 -8.44 -28.88 18.29
C VAL A 168 -8.87 -29.45 19.64
N PHE A 169 -9.29 -30.71 19.62
CA PHE A 169 -9.57 -31.49 20.82
C PHE A 169 -8.77 -32.79 20.77
N ILE A 170 -7.85 -32.97 21.71
CA ILE A 170 -7.06 -34.17 21.88
C ILE A 170 -7.68 -34.97 23.03
N ASP A 171 -8.31 -36.08 22.68
CA ASP A 171 -8.99 -36.97 23.63
C ASP A 171 -7.99 -37.97 24.22
N GLY A 172 -7.71 -37.83 25.52
CA GLY A 172 -6.86 -38.73 26.28
C GLY A 172 -7.43 -40.14 26.43
N ASN A 173 -8.63 -40.45 25.95
CA ASN A 173 -9.10 -41.84 25.86
C ASN A 173 -8.47 -42.59 24.68
N VAL A 174 -8.06 -41.88 23.63
CA VAL A 174 -7.56 -42.45 22.37
C VAL A 174 -6.13 -42.03 22.05
N GLU A 175 -5.69 -40.89 22.58
CA GLU A 175 -4.38 -40.33 22.29
C GLU A 175 -3.54 -40.15 23.56
N SER A 176 -2.22 -40.22 23.40
CA SER A 176 -1.24 -39.95 24.46
C SER A 176 -0.47 -38.65 24.21
N LEU A 177 0.12 -38.13 25.28
CA LEU A 177 1.17 -37.12 25.25
C LEU A 177 2.29 -37.55 26.22
N PRO A 178 3.11 -38.56 25.86
CA PRO A 178 4.09 -39.12 26.78
C PRO A 178 5.09 -38.09 27.32
N ALA A 179 5.71 -38.41 28.45
CA ALA A 179 6.76 -37.59 29.04
C ALA A 179 7.90 -37.31 28.05
N ASN A 180 8.40 -36.08 28.01
CA ASN A 180 9.46 -35.59 27.12
C ASN A 180 9.15 -35.79 25.63
N THR A 181 7.88 -35.64 25.24
CA THR A 181 7.47 -35.72 23.85
C THR A 181 6.77 -34.45 23.40
N ARG A 182 6.94 -34.16 22.10
CA ARG A 182 6.20 -33.11 21.41
C ARG A 182 5.09 -33.73 20.58
N LYS A 183 3.93 -33.07 20.61
CA LYS A 183 2.83 -33.34 19.71
C LYS A 183 2.50 -32.09 18.91
N SER A 184 2.34 -32.24 17.60
CA SER A 184 1.95 -31.15 16.70
C SER A 184 0.63 -31.50 16.00
N VAL A 185 -0.19 -30.49 15.75
CA VAL A 185 -1.42 -30.54 14.96
C VAL A 185 -1.40 -29.36 14.00
N ILE A 186 -1.70 -29.62 12.73
CA ILE A 186 -1.78 -28.57 11.71
C ILE A 186 -3.25 -28.24 11.50
N LEU A 187 -3.58 -26.95 11.52
CA LEU A 187 -4.89 -26.42 11.20
C LEU A 187 -4.80 -25.58 9.92
N ASP A 188 -5.65 -25.89 8.95
CA ASP A 188 -5.72 -25.13 7.69
C ASP A 188 -6.73 -23.98 7.86
N ILE A 189 -6.23 -22.75 7.90
CA ILE A 189 -7.05 -21.54 8.01
C ILE A 189 -7.32 -21.01 6.60
N THR A 190 -8.59 -20.88 6.23
CA THR A 190 -8.99 -20.38 4.90
C THR A 190 -10.11 -19.36 5.02
N ASN A 191 -10.11 -18.37 4.10
CA ASN A 191 -11.17 -17.35 4.00
C ASN A 191 -11.50 -16.66 5.33
N ALA A 192 -10.46 -16.25 6.07
CA ALA A 192 -10.58 -15.65 7.39
C ALA A 192 -9.90 -14.27 7.43
N GLU A 193 -10.40 -13.37 8.26
CA GLU A 193 -9.68 -12.14 8.60
C GLU A 193 -8.98 -12.34 9.94
N ILE A 194 -7.68 -12.04 10.00
CA ILE A 194 -6.90 -12.03 11.23
C ILE A 194 -6.51 -10.59 11.54
N THR A 195 -6.93 -10.09 12.69
CA THR A 195 -6.66 -8.76 13.23
C THR A 195 -5.71 -8.88 14.41
N GLN A 196 -4.57 -8.19 14.35
CA GLN A 196 -3.51 -8.16 15.38
C GLN A 196 -2.79 -9.48 15.67
N GLY A 197 -3.36 -10.64 15.34
CA GLY A 197 -2.77 -11.95 15.62
C GLY A 197 -3.83 -13.00 15.93
N VAL A 198 -3.40 -14.15 16.44
CA VAL A 198 -4.29 -15.19 16.94
C VAL A 198 -4.10 -15.40 18.43
N ARG A 199 -5.19 -15.63 19.15
CA ARG A 199 -5.21 -16.06 20.54
C ARG A 199 -5.49 -17.55 20.63
N LEU A 200 -4.63 -18.28 21.32
CA LEU A 200 -4.81 -19.69 21.61
C LEU A 200 -5.36 -19.82 23.03
N VAL A 201 -6.60 -20.29 23.15
CA VAL A 201 -7.24 -20.56 24.44
C VAL A 201 -7.09 -22.03 24.77
N LEU A 202 -6.27 -22.31 25.76
CA LEU A 202 -5.89 -23.63 26.22
C LEU A 202 -6.82 -24.09 27.36
N ASN A 203 -7.28 -25.34 27.30
CA ASN A 203 -7.91 -26.03 28.41
C ASN A 203 -7.34 -27.44 28.53
N VAL A 204 -6.74 -27.76 29.67
CA VAL A 204 -6.11 -29.04 29.97
C VAL A 204 -6.80 -29.66 31.17
N HIS A 205 -7.20 -30.91 31.02
CA HIS A 205 -7.64 -31.75 32.12
C HIS A 205 -6.71 -32.95 32.24
N SER A 206 -6.11 -33.10 33.43
CA SER A 206 -5.33 -34.28 33.79
C SER A 206 -6.02 -35.02 34.94
N PRO A 207 -6.37 -36.31 34.78
CA PRO A 207 -6.96 -37.12 35.84
C PRO A 207 -5.89 -37.78 36.72
N ASP A 208 -6.24 -38.12 37.96
CA ASP A 208 -5.46 -39.06 38.77
C ASP A 208 -5.69 -40.48 38.25
N ASP A 209 -4.62 -41.26 38.12
CA ASP A 209 -4.61 -42.64 37.63
C ASP A 209 -3.94 -43.63 38.59
N GLY A 210 -3.52 -43.17 39.76
CA GLY A 210 -2.88 -44.00 40.79
C GLY A 210 -1.43 -44.40 40.52
N GLN A 211 -0.82 -44.04 39.39
CA GLN A 211 0.63 -44.18 39.20
C GLN A 211 1.37 -43.12 39.99
N THR A 212 2.45 -43.51 40.65
CA THR A 212 3.27 -42.58 41.44
C THR A 212 4.40 -42.01 40.61
N VAL A 213 4.60 -40.70 40.72
CA VAL A 213 5.67 -39.94 40.07
C VAL A 213 6.37 -39.06 41.10
N GLN A 214 7.62 -38.68 40.82
CA GLN A 214 8.30 -37.65 41.60
C GLN A 214 7.75 -36.29 41.17
N ILE A 215 7.14 -35.55 42.09
CA ILE A 215 6.63 -34.20 41.83
C ILE A 215 7.81 -33.24 41.80
N ASP A 216 7.94 -32.54 40.68
CA ASP A 216 8.88 -31.44 40.47
C ASP A 216 8.10 -30.28 39.85
N ASN A 217 7.88 -29.24 40.66
CA ASN A 217 7.06 -28.10 40.28
C ASN A 217 7.73 -27.19 39.22
N SER A 218 9.00 -27.45 38.88
CA SER A 218 9.72 -26.75 37.81
C SER A 218 9.54 -27.37 36.43
N LEU A 219 9.06 -28.61 36.35
CA LEU A 219 8.72 -29.24 35.07
C LEU A 219 7.59 -28.48 34.39
N SER A 220 7.54 -28.53 33.06
CA SER A 220 6.64 -27.68 32.29
C SER A 220 5.95 -28.38 31.13
N ILE A 221 4.87 -27.78 30.66
CA ILE A 221 4.31 -28.00 29.33
C ILE A 221 4.49 -26.71 28.55
N THR A 222 5.14 -26.77 27.39
CA THR A 222 5.25 -25.63 26.49
C THR A 222 4.22 -25.76 25.39
N VAL A 223 3.37 -24.75 25.22
CA VAL A 223 2.38 -24.68 24.13
C VAL A 223 2.80 -23.56 23.20
N GLY A 224 2.76 -23.81 21.90
CA GLY A 224 3.09 -22.80 20.90
C GLY A 224 2.25 -22.91 19.65
N GLY A 225 2.23 -21.82 18.89
CA GLY A 225 1.58 -21.71 17.60
C GLY A 225 2.53 -21.11 16.58
N ILE A 226 2.58 -21.68 15.38
CA ILE A 226 3.34 -21.16 14.24
C ILE A 226 2.34 -20.99 13.09
N LEU A 227 2.00 -19.75 12.76
CA LEU A 227 1.24 -19.41 11.58
C LEU A 227 2.22 -19.23 10.40
N ASP A 228 2.16 -20.12 9.42
CA ASP A 228 3.06 -20.20 8.27
C ASP A 228 2.26 -20.36 6.96
N GLN A 229 2.95 -20.30 5.82
CA GLN A 229 2.37 -20.41 4.47
C GLN A 229 1.21 -19.44 4.28
N ILE A 230 1.37 -18.23 4.82
CA ILE A 230 0.33 -17.22 4.91
C ILE A 230 0.17 -16.55 3.55
N SER A 231 -0.88 -16.90 2.81
CA SER A 231 -1.28 -16.24 1.57
C SER A 231 -2.54 -15.41 1.81
N VAL A 232 -2.47 -14.13 1.41
CA VAL A 232 -3.51 -13.15 1.75
C VAL A 232 -3.97 -12.39 0.49
N ALA A 233 -5.26 -12.09 0.46
CA ALA A 233 -5.92 -11.34 -0.62
C ALA A 233 -5.74 -9.82 -0.43
N ALA A 234 -5.66 -9.39 0.83
CA ALA A 234 -5.43 -8.02 1.22
C ALA A 234 -4.68 -7.96 2.56
N ILE A 235 -3.97 -6.86 2.76
CA ILE A 235 -3.41 -6.50 4.05
C ILE A 235 -3.91 -5.12 4.45
N THR A 236 -4.07 -4.89 5.74
CA THR A 236 -4.22 -3.56 6.32
C THR A 236 -3.00 -3.30 7.17
N ALA A 237 -2.20 -2.32 6.76
CA ALA A 237 -0.90 -2.05 7.37
C ALA A 237 -0.81 -0.64 7.96
N VAL A 238 0.07 -0.52 8.95
CA VAL A 238 0.63 0.74 9.41
C VAL A 238 1.71 1.11 8.41
N VAL A 239 1.64 2.33 7.88
CA VAL A 239 2.65 2.89 6.98
C VAL A 239 3.26 4.05 7.73
N ASP A 240 4.47 3.88 8.26
CA ASP A 240 5.13 4.92 9.08
C ASP A 240 6.19 5.66 8.28
N ASN A 241 5.73 6.69 7.55
CA ASN A 241 6.58 7.57 6.75
C ASN A 241 7.36 6.85 5.63
N GLU A 242 6.73 5.87 4.99
CA GLU A 242 7.31 5.28 3.78
C GLU A 242 7.37 6.34 2.69
N THR A 243 8.57 6.49 2.12
CA THR A 243 8.86 7.52 1.13
C THR A 243 8.69 6.94 -0.26
N LEU A 244 7.76 7.51 -1.01
CA LEU A 244 7.76 7.42 -2.46
C LEU A 244 8.82 8.38 -2.99
N ASP A 245 9.77 7.90 -3.78
CA ASP A 245 10.74 8.74 -4.50
C ASP A 245 10.94 8.18 -5.90
N GLU A 246 10.15 8.70 -6.84
CA GLU A 246 10.12 8.26 -8.23
C GLU A 246 10.47 9.41 -9.16
N GLN A 247 11.14 9.10 -10.27
CA GLN A 247 11.53 10.09 -11.26
C GLN A 247 11.36 9.59 -12.68
N PHE A 248 10.86 10.47 -13.54
CA PHE A 248 10.54 10.17 -14.93
C PHE A 248 11.20 11.19 -15.86
N PHE A 249 11.69 10.71 -16.99
CA PHE A 249 12.16 11.57 -18.08
C PHE A 249 10.98 11.89 -19.02
N VAL A 250 10.83 13.16 -19.36
CA VAL A 250 9.80 13.64 -20.27
C VAL A 250 10.45 14.11 -21.56
N ASP A 251 10.13 13.43 -22.66
CA ASP A 251 10.54 13.85 -23.99
C ASP A 251 9.67 15.03 -24.45
N PHE A 252 10.29 16.19 -24.58
CA PHE A 252 9.60 17.44 -24.88
C PHE A 252 10.18 18.09 -26.13
N ASP A 253 9.35 18.21 -27.17
CA ASP A 253 9.73 18.68 -28.49
C ASP A 253 10.31 20.11 -28.42
N GLU A 254 11.49 20.31 -29.02
CA GLU A 254 12.24 21.57 -29.01
C GLU A 254 11.45 22.73 -29.65
N ASP A 255 10.64 22.45 -30.68
CA ASP A 255 9.85 23.48 -31.36
C ASP A 255 8.73 23.99 -30.43
N ILE A 256 8.07 23.07 -29.71
CA ILE A 256 7.01 23.41 -28.74
C ILE A 256 7.59 24.20 -27.58
N ARG A 257 8.78 23.82 -27.11
CA ARG A 257 9.49 24.53 -26.03
C ARG A 257 9.78 25.97 -26.38
N THR A 258 10.31 26.19 -27.58
CA THR A 258 10.66 27.52 -28.05
C THR A 258 9.40 28.39 -28.15
N GLU A 259 8.31 27.84 -28.70
CA GLU A 259 7.05 28.58 -28.82
C GLU A 259 6.43 28.93 -27.46
N ILE A 260 6.47 28.02 -26.49
CA ILE A 260 5.99 28.27 -25.12
C ILE A 260 6.84 29.34 -24.43
N ALA A 261 8.17 29.23 -24.50
CA ALA A 261 9.09 30.16 -23.83
C ALA A 261 8.92 31.62 -24.32
N GLU A 262 8.57 31.83 -25.59
CA GLU A 262 8.47 33.18 -26.15
C GLU A 262 7.09 33.84 -25.97
N ARG A 263 6.04 33.06 -25.73
CA ARG A 263 4.65 33.53 -25.94
C ARG A 263 3.66 33.16 -24.85
N VAL A 264 4.09 32.48 -23.79
CA VAL A 264 3.22 32.11 -22.68
C VAL A 264 2.72 33.35 -21.92
N GLN A 265 1.45 33.32 -21.53
CA GLN A 265 0.82 34.38 -20.72
C GLN A 265 0.50 33.92 -19.31
N GLU A 266 0.03 32.68 -19.21
CA GLU A 266 -0.33 32.01 -17.96
C GLU A 266 -0.20 30.52 -18.17
N GLY A 267 -0.04 29.78 -17.06
CA GLY A 267 -0.13 28.33 -17.08
C GLY A 267 -0.80 27.81 -15.84
N ALA A 268 -1.28 26.59 -15.97
CA ALA A 268 -1.89 25.82 -14.91
C ALA A 268 -1.39 24.38 -15.02
N TYR A 269 -1.29 23.71 -13.90
CA TYR A 269 -1.10 22.27 -13.87
C TYR A 269 -2.36 21.60 -13.34
N GLU A 270 -2.60 20.40 -13.81
CA GLU A 270 -3.59 19.46 -13.30
C GLU A 270 -2.85 18.15 -13.07
N LEU A 271 -2.76 17.75 -11.80
CA LEU A 271 -2.27 16.44 -11.41
C LEU A 271 -3.46 15.60 -10.98
N GLN A 272 -3.64 14.46 -11.62
CA GLN A 272 -4.60 13.46 -11.17
C GLN A 272 -3.84 12.23 -10.68
N LEU A 273 -4.10 11.85 -9.43
CA LEU A 273 -3.67 10.56 -8.90
C LEU A 273 -4.82 9.57 -9.04
N ILE A 274 -4.58 8.50 -9.78
CA ILE A 274 -5.53 7.44 -10.05
C ILE A 274 -5.05 6.21 -9.27
N HIS A 275 -5.65 5.96 -8.12
CA HIS A 275 -5.36 4.80 -7.29
C HIS A 275 -6.58 4.40 -6.48
N ASP A 276 -6.68 3.13 -6.10
CA ASP A 276 -7.76 2.60 -5.25
C ASP A 276 -7.28 2.33 -3.80
N ILE A 277 -6.13 2.91 -3.44
CA ILE A 277 -5.50 2.72 -2.13
C ILE A 277 -5.92 3.84 -1.17
N GLU A 278 -6.36 3.49 0.03
CA GLU A 278 -6.68 4.45 1.08
C GLU A 278 -5.40 4.85 1.83
N ILE A 279 -4.62 5.78 1.26
CA ILE A 279 -3.39 6.31 1.87
C ILE A 279 -3.60 7.78 2.22
N ALA A 280 -3.20 8.18 3.43
CA ALA A 280 -3.09 9.60 3.78
C ALA A 280 -1.63 10.06 3.66
N GLY A 281 -1.40 11.31 3.29
CA GLY A 281 -0.03 11.81 3.19
C GLY A 281 0.09 13.11 2.40
N THR A 282 1.31 13.62 2.36
CA THR A 282 1.69 14.73 1.50
C THR A 282 2.38 14.20 0.26
N LEU A 283 2.05 14.79 -0.88
CA LEU A 283 2.75 14.56 -2.14
C LEU A 283 3.44 15.85 -2.54
N GLU A 284 4.67 15.74 -3.00
CA GLU A 284 5.44 16.80 -3.62
C GLU A 284 5.77 16.38 -5.04
N VAL A 285 5.59 17.28 -5.99
CA VAL A 285 6.01 17.06 -7.38
C VAL A 285 7.00 18.14 -7.76
N SER A 286 8.08 17.75 -8.41
CA SER A 286 9.15 18.64 -8.85
C SER A 286 9.42 18.43 -10.33
N ILE A 287 9.57 19.52 -11.09
CA ILE A 287 9.98 19.49 -12.49
C ILE A 287 11.36 20.15 -12.59
N ALA A 288 12.35 19.46 -13.14
CA ALA A 288 13.73 19.97 -13.20
C ALA A 288 14.45 19.59 -14.49
N GLY A 289 15.54 20.29 -14.77
CA GLY A 289 16.40 20.06 -15.95
C GLY A 289 17.36 18.87 -15.82
N SER A 290 17.49 18.31 -14.61
CA SER A 290 18.30 17.13 -14.34
C SER A 290 17.76 16.37 -13.13
N PRO A 291 18.04 15.05 -12.99
CA PRO A 291 17.60 14.28 -11.82
C PRO A 291 18.14 14.81 -10.50
N GLY A 292 19.38 15.33 -10.48
CA GLY A 292 20.02 15.84 -9.26
C GLY A 292 19.47 17.18 -8.78
N ASP A 293 18.67 17.86 -9.60
CA ASP A 293 18.02 19.12 -9.24
C ASP A 293 16.61 18.92 -8.71
N LEU A 294 16.03 17.72 -8.85
CA LEU A 294 14.71 17.38 -8.29
C LEU A 294 14.74 17.45 -6.76
N PHE A 295 13.77 18.17 -6.19
CA PHE A 295 13.64 18.40 -4.75
C PHE A 295 14.87 19.06 -4.11
N SER A 296 15.60 19.87 -4.87
CA SER A 296 16.80 20.57 -4.40
C SER A 296 16.48 21.76 -3.50
N GLY A 297 15.25 22.26 -3.54
CA GLY A 297 14.80 23.48 -2.86
C GLY A 297 15.27 24.78 -3.52
N ASP A 298 15.90 24.68 -4.70
CA ASP A 298 16.43 25.84 -5.43
C ASP A 298 15.48 26.25 -6.56
N PRO A 299 14.72 27.36 -6.41
CA PRO A 299 13.74 27.77 -7.40
C PRO A 299 14.36 28.16 -8.76
N ALA A 300 15.69 28.33 -8.85
CA ALA A 300 16.35 28.55 -10.14
C ALA A 300 16.62 27.25 -10.92
N ARG A 301 16.48 26.09 -10.29
CA ARG A 301 16.83 24.77 -10.86
C ARG A 301 15.65 23.80 -10.91
N GLU A 302 14.59 24.09 -10.18
CA GLU A 302 13.35 23.30 -10.20
C GLU A 302 12.10 24.18 -10.17
N VAL A 303 10.99 23.60 -10.62
CA VAL A 303 9.63 24.11 -10.43
C VAL A 303 8.91 23.12 -9.52
N ARG A 304 8.51 23.56 -8.32
CA ARG A 304 7.78 22.71 -7.36
C ARG A 304 6.28 22.92 -7.51
N LEU A 305 5.53 21.82 -7.51
CA LEU A 305 4.07 21.84 -7.44
C LEU A 305 3.68 21.61 -5.97
N ASP A 306 3.23 22.66 -5.32
CA ASP A 306 2.88 22.64 -3.89
C ASP A 306 1.43 22.22 -3.64
N ALA A 307 1.13 21.90 -2.37
CA ALA A 307 -0.20 21.61 -1.84
C ALA A 307 -0.91 20.38 -2.46
N LEU A 308 -0.12 19.41 -2.91
CA LEU A 308 -0.62 18.13 -3.39
C LEU A 308 -0.78 17.14 -2.22
N SER A 309 -1.77 16.26 -2.36
CA SER A 309 -2.17 15.28 -1.35
C SER A 309 -2.50 13.94 -2.01
N PHE A 310 -2.42 12.84 -1.27
CA PHE A 310 -2.84 11.52 -1.74
C PHE A 310 -4.37 11.41 -1.71
N VAL A 311 -5.04 12.08 -2.64
CA VAL A 311 -6.49 11.96 -2.81
C VAL A 311 -6.77 11.25 -4.13
N SER A 312 -7.29 10.02 -4.01
CA SER A 312 -7.70 9.18 -5.13
C SER A 312 -8.77 9.86 -5.98
N ASP A 313 -8.61 9.74 -7.31
CA ASP A 313 -9.58 10.12 -8.33
C ASP A 313 -10.04 11.60 -8.30
N GLN A 314 -9.31 12.45 -7.58
CA GLN A 314 -9.56 13.89 -7.55
C GLN A 314 -8.43 14.64 -8.26
N PRO A 315 -8.72 15.33 -9.37
CA PRO A 315 -7.78 16.24 -9.99
C PRO A 315 -7.39 17.34 -9.00
N GLN A 316 -6.09 17.52 -8.81
CA GLN A 316 -5.49 18.58 -8.02
C GLN A 316 -4.86 19.58 -8.97
N THR A 317 -5.35 20.82 -8.91
CA THR A 317 -4.97 21.86 -9.87
C THR A 317 -4.25 23.00 -9.16
N GLY A 318 -3.29 23.61 -9.85
CA GLY A 318 -2.68 24.86 -9.42
C GLY A 318 -2.25 25.73 -10.59
N THR A 319 -1.74 26.91 -10.28
CA THR A 319 -1.27 27.88 -11.26
C THR A 319 0.25 27.89 -11.34
N LEU A 320 0.80 28.03 -12.54
CA LEU A 320 2.20 28.29 -12.79
C LEU A 320 2.39 29.75 -13.24
N THR A 321 3.42 30.38 -12.71
CA THR A 321 3.85 31.70 -13.16
C THR A 321 4.52 31.62 -14.53
N VAL A 322 4.54 32.73 -15.26
CA VAL A 322 5.26 32.83 -16.54
C VAL A 322 6.74 32.45 -16.38
N ALA A 323 7.38 32.89 -15.29
CA ALA A 323 8.79 32.58 -15.03
C ALA A 323 9.04 31.07 -14.84
N GLU A 324 8.14 30.38 -14.13
CA GLU A 324 8.24 28.91 -13.97
C GLU A 324 8.03 28.18 -15.30
N ILE A 325 7.14 28.71 -16.16
CA ILE A 325 6.90 28.12 -17.49
C ILE A 325 8.07 28.32 -18.43
N GLU A 326 8.61 29.53 -18.48
CA GLU A 326 9.83 29.85 -19.22
C GLU A 326 11.02 29.01 -18.73
N GLN A 327 11.12 28.81 -17.41
CA GLN A 327 12.17 28.00 -16.80
C GLN A 327 12.11 26.55 -17.28
N PHE A 328 10.94 25.88 -17.19
CA PHE A 328 10.88 24.49 -17.65
C PHE A 328 11.02 24.37 -19.17
N ALA A 329 10.51 25.33 -19.94
CA ALA A 329 10.72 25.36 -21.39
C ALA A 329 12.21 25.53 -21.76
N GLY A 330 12.99 26.18 -20.91
CA GLY A 330 14.43 26.35 -21.05
C GLY A 330 15.25 25.09 -20.74
N PHE A 331 14.69 24.09 -20.05
CA PHE A 331 15.44 22.88 -19.69
C PHE A 331 15.69 21.97 -20.88
N VAL A 332 16.97 21.69 -21.19
CA VAL A 332 17.36 20.82 -22.33
C VAL A 332 16.70 19.45 -22.23
N GLU A 333 16.68 18.87 -21.03
CA GLU A 333 15.98 17.64 -20.67
C GLU A 333 14.97 17.99 -19.58
N VAL A 334 13.80 17.34 -19.58
CA VAL A 334 12.80 17.57 -18.53
C VAL A 334 12.63 16.30 -17.72
N TYR A 335 12.76 16.43 -16.40
CA TYR A 335 12.49 15.36 -15.45
C TYR A 335 11.36 15.76 -14.53
N VAL A 336 10.49 14.80 -14.21
CA VAL A 336 9.43 14.95 -13.21
C VAL A 336 9.71 13.98 -12.08
N GLY A 337 9.88 14.52 -10.88
CA GLY A 337 10.03 13.77 -9.65
C GLY A 337 8.73 13.79 -8.84
N TYR A 338 8.41 12.65 -8.23
CA TYR A 338 7.35 12.48 -7.25
C TYR A 338 7.97 12.09 -5.92
N ARG A 339 7.77 12.91 -4.89
CA ARG A 339 8.15 12.59 -3.52
C ARG A 339 6.93 12.60 -2.63
N GLY A 340 6.57 11.46 -2.07
CA GLY A 340 5.43 11.33 -1.19
C GLY A 340 5.83 10.73 0.14
N VAL A 341 5.17 11.15 1.21
CA VAL A 341 5.22 10.43 2.49
C VAL A 341 3.86 9.84 2.72
N ALA A 342 3.76 8.53 2.53
CA ALA A 342 2.56 7.79 2.89
C ALA A 342 2.55 7.59 4.42
N SER A 343 1.40 7.89 5.03
CA SER A 343 1.19 7.73 6.45
C SER A 343 -0.13 7.01 6.71
N GLY A 344 -0.05 5.92 7.46
CA GLY A 344 -1.19 5.25 8.04
C GLY A 344 -0.82 4.80 9.44
N THR A 345 -1.46 5.36 10.46
CA THR A 345 -1.15 5.02 11.86
C THR A 345 -2.32 4.28 12.49
N ARG A 346 -2.06 3.45 13.50
CA ARG A 346 -3.12 2.78 14.27
C ARG A 346 -4.10 3.76 14.93
N ALA A 347 -3.71 5.03 15.12
CA ALA A 347 -4.55 6.09 15.66
C ALA A 347 -5.23 6.96 14.59
N GLY A 348 -4.90 6.75 13.30
CA GLY A 348 -5.42 7.46 12.15
C GLY A 348 -6.05 6.50 11.13
N ASN A 349 -5.89 6.80 9.84
CA ASN A 349 -6.34 5.92 8.77
C ASN A 349 -5.30 4.81 8.58
N LEU A 350 -5.72 3.55 8.55
CA LEU A 350 -4.87 2.44 8.16
C LEU A 350 -4.98 2.24 6.64
N SER A 351 -3.87 1.87 5.99
CA SER A 351 -3.85 1.66 4.55
C SER A 351 -4.17 0.22 4.24
N ARG A 352 -5.21 -0.01 3.43
CA ARG A 352 -5.54 -1.34 2.90
C ARG A 352 -4.92 -1.52 1.52
N PHE A 353 -4.17 -2.60 1.35
CA PHE A 353 -3.47 -2.95 0.11
C PHE A 353 -3.99 -4.27 -0.48
N THR A 354 -4.05 -4.38 -1.81
CA THR A 354 -4.28 -5.66 -2.51
C THR A 354 -3.23 -5.89 -3.62
N PRO A 355 -2.89 -7.14 -3.99
CA PRO A 355 -1.80 -7.46 -4.93
C PRO A 355 -1.96 -6.91 -6.36
N GLY A 356 -3.16 -6.45 -6.72
CA GLY A 356 -3.48 -5.87 -8.03
C GLY A 356 -3.38 -4.35 -8.08
N GLN A 357 -3.17 -3.69 -6.95
CA GLN A 357 -3.19 -2.23 -6.89
C GLN A 357 -1.92 -1.63 -7.49
N SER A 358 -2.10 -0.48 -8.11
CA SER A 358 -1.05 0.38 -8.62
C SER A 358 -1.48 1.82 -8.40
N LEU A 359 -0.50 2.71 -8.24
CA LEU A 359 -0.74 4.13 -8.18
C LEU A 359 -0.36 4.74 -9.52
N GLU A 360 -1.34 5.09 -10.33
CA GLU A 360 -1.12 5.77 -11.60
C GLU A 360 -1.12 7.29 -11.37
N THR A 361 -0.16 7.99 -11.96
CA THR A 361 -0.07 9.44 -11.89
C THR A 361 -0.23 10.03 -13.28
N GLU A 362 -1.22 10.91 -13.46
CA GLU A 362 -1.39 11.68 -14.69
C GLU A 362 -1.13 13.15 -14.41
N LEU A 363 0.04 13.64 -14.80
CA LEU A 363 0.38 15.06 -14.75
C LEU A 363 0.14 15.72 -16.11
N LYS A 364 -0.70 16.75 -16.13
CA LYS A 364 -0.93 17.62 -17.27
C LYS A 364 -0.50 19.03 -16.93
N VAL A 365 0.31 19.65 -17.77
CA VAL A 365 0.56 21.09 -17.70
C VAL A 365 -0.07 21.75 -18.91
N SER A 366 -0.87 22.77 -18.65
CA SER A 366 -1.55 23.56 -19.66
C SER A 366 -1.05 25.00 -19.62
N ALA A 367 -0.76 25.57 -20.78
CA ALA A 367 -0.33 26.95 -20.93
C ALA A 367 -1.25 27.68 -21.91
N VAL A 368 -1.52 28.95 -21.64
CA VAL A 368 -2.19 29.83 -22.59
C VAL A 368 -1.12 30.67 -23.28
N VAL A 369 -1.06 30.50 -24.59
CA VAL A 369 -0.06 31.13 -25.46
C VAL A 369 -0.76 32.15 -26.34
N ARG A 370 -0.21 33.37 -26.43
CA ARG A 370 -0.76 34.38 -27.33
C ARG A 370 -0.22 34.19 -28.74
N VAL A 371 -1.11 34.11 -29.71
CA VAL A 371 -0.81 33.99 -31.13
C VAL A 371 -1.30 35.23 -31.86
N GLY A 372 -0.37 35.98 -32.44
CA GLY A 372 -0.60 37.31 -33.03
C GLY A 372 0.66 38.17 -32.87
N THR A 373 0.78 39.25 -33.65
CA THR A 373 1.97 40.13 -33.66
C THR A 373 1.67 41.52 -33.13
#